data_AF-A0A7X2TCZ7-F1
#
_entry.id   AF-A0A7X2TCZ7-F1
#
_cell.length_a   1.000
_cell.length_b   1.000
_cell.length_c   1.000
_cell.angle_alpha   90.00
_cell.angle_beta   90.00
_cell.angle_gamma   90.00
#
_symmetry.space_group_name_H-M   'P 1'
#
loop_
_entity.id
_entity.type
_entity.pdbx_description
1 polymer ?
#
loop_
_entity_poly.entity_id
_entity_poly.type
_entity_poly.pdbx_seq_one_letter_code
_entity_poly.pdbx_strand_id
1 'polypeptide(L)'
;MEHYNRGSEWRRWDLHIHTPETQKNDQYQGETVEKKWDKYYKDINDYIGDGTDPLKNIAVLGITDYMSIKNYKKVIKDDRLPKSVKMVIPNVEMRIAPIAKNSPINIHCLFNPCIADQLES
;
A
#
# COMPACT_ATOMS: atom_id res chain seq x y z
N MET A 1 -16.96 15.50 -11.46
CA MET A 1 -16.39 14.33 -12.15
C MET A 1 -15.20 14.82 -12.95
N GLU A 2 -14.00 14.26 -12.75
CA GLU A 2 -12.88 14.56 -13.64
C GLU A 2 -13.23 14.04 -15.03
N HIS A 3 -13.11 14.90 -16.05
CA HIS A 3 -13.23 14.49 -17.44
C HIS A 3 -11.96 13.73 -17.83
N TYR A 4 -12.10 12.44 -18.17
CA TYR A 4 -11.00 11.69 -18.76
C TYR A 4 -10.84 12.15 -20.22
N ASN A 5 -9.77 12.91 -20.47
CA ASN A 5 -9.48 13.48 -21.80
C ASN A 5 -9.22 12.40 -22.87
N ARG A 6 -8.98 11.15 -22.46
CA ARG A 6 -8.72 9.98 -23.29
C ARG A 6 -9.46 8.77 -22.71
N GLY A 7 -9.72 7.76 -23.54
CA GLY A 7 -10.39 6.53 -23.15
C GLY A 7 -9.54 5.62 -22.24
N SER A 8 -9.49 4.33 -22.51
CA SER A 8 -8.72 3.39 -21.68
C SER A 8 -7.23 3.73 -21.67
N GLU A 9 -6.72 4.10 -20.49
CA GLU A 9 -5.32 4.39 -20.25
C GLU A 9 -4.71 3.37 -19.28
N TRP A 10 -3.50 2.92 -19.60
CA TRP A 10 -2.71 2.09 -18.70
C TRP A 10 -2.12 2.96 -17.59
N ARG A 11 -2.23 2.47 -16.35
CA ARG A 11 -1.65 3.10 -15.16
C ARG A 11 -0.82 2.09 -14.41
N ARG A 12 0.25 2.54 -13.76
CA ARG A 12 1.09 1.68 -12.91
C ARG A 12 0.44 1.55 -11.53
N TRP A 13 0.36 0.32 -11.05
CA TRP A 13 -0.22 -0.04 -9.75
C TRP A 13 0.87 -0.77 -8.97
N ASP A 14 1.03 -0.43 -7.70
CA ASP A 14 1.90 -1.17 -6.79
C ASP A 14 1.06 -1.72 -5.64
N LEU A 15 0.78 -3.01 -5.71
CA LEU A 15 -0.15 -3.70 -4.82
C LEU A 15 0.54 -4.50 -3.73
N HIS A 16 1.86 -4.38 -3.58
CA HIS A 16 2.62 -5.16 -2.61
C HIS A 16 3.63 -4.29 -1.88
N ILE A 17 3.14 -3.46 -0.96
CA ILE A 17 3.95 -2.66 -0.06
C ILE A 17 3.51 -2.85 1.39
N HIS A 18 4.45 -3.24 2.25
CA HIS A 18 4.23 -3.25 3.71
C HIS A 18 4.47 -1.87 4.29
N THR A 19 3.91 -1.58 5.46
CA THR A 19 4.13 -0.31 6.19
C THR A 19 4.96 -0.53 7.45
N PRO A 20 5.50 0.55 8.06
CA PRO A 20 6.01 0.49 9.43
C PRO A 20 4.97 -0.11 10.36
N GLU A 21 5.41 -0.90 11.34
CA GLU A 21 4.54 -1.63 12.28
C GLU A 21 3.71 -2.77 11.64
N THR A 22 4.03 -3.22 10.43
CA THR A 22 3.46 -4.48 9.92
C THR A 22 3.77 -5.63 10.89
N GLN A 23 2.81 -6.52 11.12
CA GLN A 23 2.94 -7.56 12.16
C GLN A 23 4.06 -8.56 11.91
N LYS A 24 4.56 -8.65 10.68
CA LYS A 24 5.57 -9.61 10.28
C LYS A 24 6.65 -8.96 9.43
N ASN A 25 7.90 -9.21 9.81
CA ASN A 25 9.09 -8.71 9.12
C ASN A 25 9.10 -7.17 8.95
N ASP A 26 8.64 -6.42 9.97
CA ASP A 26 8.88 -4.98 10.00
C ASP A 26 10.38 -4.70 10.13
N GLN A 27 10.98 -4.19 9.06
CA GLN A 27 12.39 -3.82 8.96
C GLN A 27 12.60 -2.32 8.75
N TYR A 28 11.56 -1.51 8.93
CA TYR A 28 11.66 -0.06 8.79
C TYR A 28 12.54 0.52 9.90
N GLN A 29 13.53 1.33 9.48
CA GLN A 29 14.52 1.95 10.35
C GLN A 29 14.13 3.38 10.72
N GLY A 30 14.37 3.78 11.96
CA GLY A 30 14.09 5.11 12.48
C GLY A 30 14.18 5.12 14.00
N GLU A 31 14.62 6.23 14.60
CA GLU A 31 14.79 6.33 16.06
C GLU A 31 13.46 6.26 16.82
N THR A 32 12.36 6.69 16.18
CA THR A 32 11.00 6.62 16.73
C THR A 32 10.04 6.08 15.68
N VAL A 33 8.86 5.63 16.10
CA VAL A 33 7.80 5.15 15.19
C VAL A 33 7.39 6.25 14.21
N GLU A 34 7.27 7.49 14.67
CA GLU A 34 6.95 8.65 13.84
C GLU A 34 8.02 8.86 12.77
N LYS A 35 9.31 8.78 13.14
CA LYS A 35 10.40 8.90 12.15
C LYS A 35 10.39 7.77 11.12
N LYS A 36 9.96 6.54 11.49
CA LYS A 36 9.77 5.46 10.51
C LYS A 36 8.67 5.78 9.51
N TRP A 37 7.53 6.29 10.00
CA TRP A 37 6.41 6.72 9.15
C TRP A 37 6.78 7.91 8.27
N ASP A 38 7.48 8.91 8.81
CA ASP A 38 7.97 10.04 8.03
C ASP A 38 8.90 9.59 6.91
N LYS A 39 9.82 8.68 7.22
CA LYS A 39 10.70 8.08 6.22
C LYS A 39 9.92 7.28 5.18
N TYR A 40 8.94 6.47 5.58
CA TYR A 40 8.09 5.70 4.68
C TYR A 40 7.38 6.61 3.66
N TYR A 41 6.69 7.65 4.12
CA TYR A 41 6.02 8.58 3.22
C TYR A 41 7.02 9.36 2.36
N LYS A 42 8.16 9.78 2.92
CA LYS A 42 9.21 10.45 2.15
C LYS A 42 9.72 9.57 1.02
N ASP A 43 10.04 8.31 1.31
CA ASP A 43 10.58 7.38 0.31
C ASP A 43 9.56 7.12 -0.83
N ILE A 44 8.25 7.05 -0.52
CA ILE A 44 7.19 6.97 -1.55
C ILE A 44 7.10 8.25 -2.38
N ASN A 45 7.09 9.42 -1.73
CA ASN A 45 7.02 10.71 -2.42
C ASN A 45 8.24 10.92 -3.32
N ASP A 46 9.45 10.57 -2.86
CA ASP A 46 10.68 10.68 -3.64
C ASP A 46 10.70 9.71 -4.84
N TYR A 47 10.16 8.48 -4.66
CA TYR A 47 10.06 7.52 -5.76
C TYR A 47 9.10 8.00 -6.85
N ILE A 48 7.88 8.41 -6.47
CA ILE A 48 6.84 8.84 -7.42
C ILE A 48 7.16 10.22 -8.02
N GLY A 49 7.78 11.10 -7.24
CA GLY A 49 8.06 12.49 -7.61
C GLY A 49 6.77 13.30 -7.84
N ASP A 50 6.78 14.12 -8.88
CA ASP A 50 5.63 14.93 -9.29
C ASP A 50 4.59 14.15 -10.14
N GLY A 51 4.83 12.86 -10.38
CA GLY A 51 3.97 12.00 -11.20
C GLY A 51 4.09 12.22 -12.70
N THR A 52 5.07 13.00 -13.17
CA THR A 52 5.30 13.21 -14.61
C THR A 52 6.07 12.06 -15.27
N ASP A 53 6.89 11.33 -14.51
CA ASP A 53 7.61 10.15 -15.00
C ASP A 53 6.69 8.92 -15.05
N PRO A 54 6.28 8.44 -16.24
CA PRO A 54 5.34 7.32 -16.35
C PRO A 54 5.91 6.00 -15.83
N LEU A 55 7.24 5.86 -15.68
CA LEU A 55 7.86 4.64 -15.18
C LEU A 55 7.73 4.51 -13.65
N LYS A 56 7.58 5.64 -12.96
CA LYS A 56 7.50 5.72 -11.49
C LYS A 56 6.13 6.18 -10.98
N ASN A 57 5.32 6.82 -11.83
CA ASN A 57 4.02 7.33 -11.43
C ASN A 57 3.04 6.21 -11.09
N ILE A 58 2.75 6.02 -9.81
CA ILE A 58 1.81 5.01 -9.31
C ILE A 58 0.44 5.65 -9.09
N ALA A 59 -0.59 5.08 -9.72
CA ALA A 59 -1.96 5.55 -9.57
C ALA A 59 -2.73 4.82 -8.47
N VAL A 60 -2.33 3.59 -8.12
CA VAL A 60 -3.00 2.77 -7.12
C VAL A 60 -1.97 2.08 -6.24
N LEU A 61 -2.13 2.20 -4.92
CA LEU A 61 -1.30 1.53 -3.93
C LEU A 61 -2.10 0.47 -3.18
N GLY A 62 -1.51 -0.70 -2.93
CA GLY A 62 -2.06 -1.74 -2.05
C GLY A 62 -1.27 -1.82 -0.76
N ILE A 63 -1.84 -1.37 0.36
CA ILE A 63 -1.20 -1.51 1.68
C ILE A 63 -1.36 -2.95 2.12
N THR A 64 -0.24 -3.69 2.14
CA THR A 64 -0.18 -5.15 2.11
C THR A 64 0.26 -5.74 3.44
N ASP A 65 -0.29 -5.26 4.54
CA ASP A 65 0.20 -5.66 5.86
C ASP A 65 -0.28 -7.06 6.27
N TYR A 66 0.55 -7.70 7.09
CA TYR A 66 0.31 -9.08 7.50
C TYR A 66 -0.88 -9.15 8.45
N MET A 67 -1.92 -9.88 8.07
CA MET A 67 -3.13 -10.17 8.87
C MET A 67 -3.88 -8.92 9.40
N SER A 68 -3.69 -7.72 8.86
CA SER A 68 -4.35 -6.50 9.35
C SER A 68 -4.46 -5.41 8.30
N ILE A 69 -5.49 -4.56 8.44
CA ILE A 69 -5.69 -3.32 7.68
C ILE A 69 -5.56 -2.06 8.56
N LYS A 70 -5.13 -2.19 9.82
CA LYS A 70 -4.96 -1.05 10.75
C LYS A 70 -4.12 0.06 10.13
N ASN A 71 -3.01 -0.30 9.51
CA ASN A 71 -2.09 0.65 8.90
C ASN A 71 -2.58 1.18 7.55
N TYR A 72 -3.38 0.40 6.81
CA TYR A 72 -4.14 0.94 5.68
C TYR A 72 -5.03 2.11 6.13
N LYS A 73 -5.81 1.93 7.20
CA LYS A 73 -6.66 2.99 7.77
C LYS A 73 -5.83 4.20 8.19
N LYS A 74 -4.64 3.98 8.77
CA LYS A 74 -3.68 5.05 9.10
C LYS A 74 -3.22 5.80 7.85
N VAL A 75 -2.84 5.11 6.78
CA VAL A 75 -2.41 5.74 5.51
C VAL A 75 -3.51 6.62 4.93
N ILE A 76 -4.76 6.13 4.92
CA ILE A 76 -5.93 6.93 4.49
C ILE A 76 -6.09 8.18 5.37
N LYS A 77 -6.00 8.02 6.69
CA LYS A 77 -6.17 9.13 7.65
C LYS A 77 -5.05 10.18 7.54
N ASP A 78 -3.82 9.73 7.31
CA ASP A 78 -2.66 10.63 7.24
C ASP A 78 -2.68 11.49 5.97
N ASP A 79 -3.21 10.97 4.85
CA ASP A 79 -3.34 11.68 3.55
C ASP A 79 -2.03 12.32 3.06
N ARG A 80 -0.92 11.56 3.18
CA ARG A 80 0.46 12.01 2.86
C ARG A 80 1.02 11.46 1.55
N LEU A 81 0.21 10.73 0.79
CA LEU A 81 0.63 10.14 -0.48
C LEU A 81 0.59 11.19 -1.61
N PRO A 82 1.40 11.02 -2.68
CA PRO A 82 1.34 11.90 -3.84
C PRO A 82 -0.07 11.95 -4.44
N LYS A 83 -0.48 13.13 -4.92
CA LYS A 83 -1.82 13.35 -5.54
C LYS A 83 -2.08 12.50 -6.79
N SER A 84 -1.03 11.93 -7.38
CA SER A 84 -1.14 11.01 -8.50
C SER A 84 -1.64 9.63 -8.07
N VAL A 85 -1.45 9.24 -6.80
CA VAL A 85 -2.09 8.07 -6.20
C VAL A 85 -3.57 8.40 -6.01
N LYS A 86 -4.41 7.82 -6.86
CA LYS A 86 -5.87 8.06 -6.89
C LYS A 86 -6.65 7.10 -6.01
N MET A 87 -6.05 5.97 -5.66
CA MET A 87 -6.70 4.95 -4.85
C MET A 87 -5.68 4.21 -3.99
N VAL A 88 -6.07 3.93 -2.76
CA VAL A 88 -5.35 3.01 -1.89
C VAL A 88 -6.29 1.84 -1.57
N ILE A 89 -5.80 0.62 -1.75
CA ILE A 89 -6.54 -0.62 -1.56
C ILE A 89 -6.06 -1.29 -0.27
N PRO A 90 -6.96 -1.72 0.63
CA PRO A 90 -6.62 -2.61 1.71
C PRO A 90 -6.24 -3.98 1.14
N ASN A 91 -4.99 -4.40 1.33
CA ASN A 91 -4.48 -5.70 0.92
C ASN A 91 -4.00 -6.46 2.16
N VAL A 92 -4.59 -7.60 2.47
CA VAL A 92 -4.15 -8.40 3.62
C VAL A 92 -3.27 -9.53 3.13
N GLU A 93 -2.03 -9.56 3.61
CA GLU A 93 -1.13 -10.69 3.38
C GLU A 93 -1.33 -11.76 4.47
N MET A 94 -1.47 -13.01 4.03
CA MET A 94 -1.58 -14.17 4.91
C MET A 94 -0.68 -15.29 4.39
N ARG A 95 -0.27 -16.20 5.29
CA ARG A 95 0.49 -17.40 4.91
C ARG A 95 -0.42 -18.61 4.99
N ILE A 96 -0.39 -19.44 3.95
CA ILE A 96 -1.20 -20.67 3.90
C ILE A 96 -0.37 -21.93 4.12
N ALA A 97 -1.05 -23.01 4.47
CA ALA A 97 -0.55 -24.38 4.45
C ALA A 97 -1.24 -25.16 3.30
N PRO A 98 -0.55 -26.09 2.61
CA PRO A 98 0.83 -26.53 2.85
C PRO A 98 1.88 -25.52 2.35
N ILE A 99 3.09 -25.60 2.92
CA ILE A 99 4.25 -24.85 2.42
C ILE A 99 4.75 -25.44 1.10
N ALA A 100 5.32 -24.61 0.22
CA ALA A 100 6.08 -25.12 -0.92
C ALA A 100 7.40 -25.75 -0.43
N LYS A 101 8.12 -26.47 -1.30
CA LYS A 101 9.32 -27.26 -0.94
C LYS A 101 10.29 -26.53 -0.01
N ASN A 102 10.61 -25.27 -0.30
CA ASN A 102 11.61 -24.48 0.45
C ASN A 102 11.12 -23.07 0.81
N SER A 103 9.85 -22.75 0.57
CA SER A 103 9.35 -21.39 0.82
C SER A 103 7.89 -21.39 1.27
N PRO A 104 7.51 -20.44 2.13
CA PRO A 104 6.12 -20.20 2.43
C PRO A 104 5.34 -19.74 1.19
N ILE A 105 4.05 -20.06 1.17
CA ILE A 105 3.11 -19.50 0.18
C ILE A 105 2.30 -18.41 0.89
N ASN A 106 2.30 -17.22 0.32
CA ASN A 106 1.49 -16.10 0.79
C ASN A 106 0.28 -15.91 -0.14
N ILE A 107 -0.87 -15.58 0.45
CA ILE A 107 -2.07 -15.12 -0.25
C ILE A 107 -2.24 -13.64 0.07
N HIS A 108 -2.60 -12.87 -0.95
CA HIS A 108 -2.96 -11.47 -0.87
C HIS A 108 -4.46 -11.33 -1.12
N CYS A 109 -5.18 -10.82 -0.14
CA CYS A 109 -6.61 -10.55 -0.25
C CYS A 109 -6.83 -9.04 -0.37
N LEU A 110 -7.18 -8.60 -1.58
CA LEU A 110 -7.54 -7.21 -1.86
C LEU A 110 -9.02 -7.02 -1.60
N PHE A 111 -9.35 -6.08 -0.72
CA PHE A 111 -10.75 -5.77 -0.40
C PHE A 111 -11.20 -4.47 -1.05
N ASN A 112 -12.50 -4.36 -1.32
CA ASN A 112 -13.09 -3.11 -1.75
C ASN A 112 -12.94 -2.05 -0.63
N PRO A 113 -12.33 -0.88 -0.91
CA PRO A 113 -12.21 0.19 0.09
C PRO A 113 -13.54 0.58 0.77
N CYS A 114 -14.67 0.45 0.07
CA CYS A 114 -15.99 0.77 0.62
C CYS A 114 -16.44 -0.13 1.78
N ILE A 115 -15.81 -1.29 1.98
CA ILE A 115 -16.10 -2.20 3.10
C ILE A 115 -14.99 -2.23 4.15
N ALA A 116 -13.98 -1.36 4.05
CA ALA A 116 -12.79 -1.44 4.90
C ALA A 116 -13.11 -1.38 6.40
N ASP A 117 -14.09 -0.57 6.80
CA ASP A 117 -14.50 -0.44 8.21
C ASP A 117 -15.18 -1.71 8.77
N GLN A 118 -15.58 -2.64 7.90
CA GLN A 118 -16.23 -3.90 8.29
C GLN A 118 -15.23 -5.06 8.43
N LEU A 119 -13.96 -4.88 8.03
CA LEU A 119 -12.98 -5.96 7.96
C LEU A 119 -12.28 -6.26 9.29
N GLU A 120 -12.30 -5.31 10.24
CA GLU A 120 -11.74 -5.46 11.58
C GLU A 120 -12.81 -5.02 12.58
N SER A 121 -13.67 -5.97 12.95
CA SER A 121 -14.72 -5.84 13.97
C SER A 121 -14.27 -6.43 15.30
#